data_AF-A0A9W6GMM4-F1
#
_entry.id   AF-A0A9W6GMM4-F1
#
_cell.length_a   1.000
_cell.length_b   1.000
_cell.length_c   1.000
_cell.angle_alpha   90.00
_cell.angle_beta   90.00
_cell.angle_gamma   90.00
#
_symmetry.space_group_name_H-M   'P 1'
#
loop_
_entity.id
_entity.type
_entity.pdbx_description
1 polymer ?
#
loop_
_entity_poly.entity_id
_entity_poly.type
_entity_poly.pdbx_seq_one_letter_code
_entity_poly.pdbx_strand_id
1 'polypeptide(L)'
;MIAKVKFILKNEGVRGVISRLKAKVYQDYFLYEIDLKNFSKIESFEIRKIEDLHLKLLISEKNEEIRTEKINRLQQRQFNNETQDFVIIEAGAIAGHYGLAFKNLESDPDINNGLEFGNETTYLYDDYTFKKFRGRGYHKKSIVDRLMHSKQKGYKKSIVLIYCDNIISQKSYERLGFKKNRKLYEVKILKNKLIYGSKHQK
;
A
#
# COMPACT_ATOMS: atom_id res chain seq x y z
N MET A 1 18.52 15.62 -15.35
CA MET A 1 17.56 14.80 -16.14
C MET A 1 18.21 14.14 -17.35
N ILE A 2 18.94 14.90 -18.18
CA ILE A 2 19.63 14.41 -19.39
C ILE A 2 20.64 13.27 -19.11
N ALA A 3 21.45 13.39 -18.05
CA ALA A 3 22.42 12.35 -17.68
C ALA A 3 21.77 10.99 -17.37
N LYS A 4 20.60 11.00 -16.72
CA LYS A 4 19.83 9.79 -16.40
C LYS A 4 19.23 9.13 -17.65
N VAL A 5 18.76 9.93 -18.60
CA VAL A 5 18.26 9.44 -19.89
C VAL A 5 19.38 8.85 -20.72
N LYS A 6 20.55 9.51 -20.79
CA LYS A 6 21.74 8.98 -21.47
C LYS A 6 22.21 7.65 -20.87
N PHE A 7 22.20 7.53 -19.54
CA PHE A 7 22.54 6.28 -18.85
C PHE A 7 21.57 5.14 -19.20
N ILE A 8 20.26 5.40 -19.21
CA ILE A 8 19.26 4.39 -19.56
C ILE A 8 19.38 3.99 -21.04
N LEU A 9 19.55 4.95 -21.95
CA LEU A 9 19.77 4.67 -23.37
C LEU A 9 21.00 3.78 -23.59
N LYS A 10 22.09 4.03 -22.85
CA LYS A 10 23.32 3.25 -22.97
C LYS A 10 23.17 1.80 -22.49
N ASN A 11 22.42 1.57 -21.41
CA ASN A 11 22.31 0.24 -20.78
C ASN A 11 21.08 -0.57 -21.22
N GLU A 12 19.97 0.09 -21.53
CA GLU A 12 18.66 -0.53 -21.79
C GLU A 12 18.08 -0.16 -23.18
N GLY A 13 18.78 0.70 -23.92
CA GLY A 13 18.34 1.18 -25.23
C GLY A 13 17.08 2.04 -25.20
N VAL A 14 16.55 2.32 -26.39
CA VAL A 14 15.29 3.09 -26.56
C VAL A 14 14.12 2.37 -25.89
N ARG A 15 14.11 1.03 -25.88
CA ARG A 15 13.08 0.23 -25.21
C ARG A 15 13.03 0.48 -23.69
N GLY A 16 14.18 0.59 -23.02
CA GLY A 16 14.23 0.91 -21.59
C GLY A 16 13.68 2.30 -21.28
N VAL A 17 13.99 3.29 -22.12
CA VAL A 17 13.43 4.64 -22.01
C VAL A 17 11.91 4.62 -22.17
N ILE A 18 11.39 3.97 -23.22
CA ILE A 18 9.95 3.83 -23.46
C ILE A 18 9.26 3.11 -22.30
N SER A 19 9.85 2.02 -21.79
CA SER A 19 9.28 1.27 -20.66
C SER A 19 9.19 2.13 -19.39
N ARG A 20 10.23 2.90 -19.08
CA ARG A 20 10.22 3.82 -17.92
C ARG A 20 9.27 4.99 -18.09
N LEU A 21 9.09 5.49 -19.32
CA LEU A 21 8.05 6.49 -19.63
C LEU A 21 6.65 5.89 -19.47
N LYS A 22 6.43 4.69 -20.02
CA LYS A 22 5.17 3.95 -19.87
C LYS A 22 4.86 3.71 -18.39
N ALA A 23 5.80 3.26 -17.57
CA ALA A 23 5.61 3.05 -16.14
C ALA A 23 5.30 4.33 -15.35
N LYS A 24 5.66 5.51 -15.87
CA LYS A 24 5.27 6.80 -15.28
C LYS A 24 3.85 7.23 -15.66
N VAL A 25 3.35 6.77 -16.81
CA VAL A 25 2.04 7.17 -17.34
C VAL A 25 0.99 6.11 -17.09
N TYR A 26 1.38 4.85 -16.95
CA TYR A 26 0.49 3.71 -16.91
C TYR A 26 0.97 2.70 -15.87
N GLN A 27 0.06 2.27 -15.02
CA GLN A 27 0.27 1.21 -14.03
C GLN A 27 -0.94 0.28 -14.04
N ASP A 28 -0.73 -1.01 -13.79
CA ASP A 28 -1.82 -1.97 -13.66
C ASP A 28 -1.78 -2.72 -12.33
N TYR A 29 -2.97 -2.93 -11.79
CA TYR A 29 -3.18 -3.52 -10.47
C TYR A 29 -4.19 -4.65 -10.54
N PHE A 30 -4.06 -5.60 -9.64
CA PHE A 30 -5.17 -6.48 -9.25
C PHE A 30 -5.81 -5.92 -7.99
N LEU A 31 -7.14 -5.78 -8.02
CA LEU A 31 -7.95 -5.58 -6.83
C LEU A 31 -8.15 -6.95 -6.17
N TYR A 32 -7.69 -7.05 -4.92
CA TYR A 32 -7.96 -8.20 -4.07
C TYR A 32 -8.96 -7.81 -2.99
N GLU A 33 -9.82 -8.76 -2.61
CA GLU A 33 -10.81 -8.55 -1.56
C GLU A 33 -10.94 -9.76 -0.63
N ILE A 34 -11.33 -9.51 0.61
CA ILE A 34 -11.65 -10.54 1.60
C ILE A 34 -12.92 -10.18 2.37
N ASP A 35 -13.78 -11.17 2.61
CA ASP A 35 -14.91 -11.07 3.53
C ASP A 35 -14.40 -11.32 4.97
N LEU A 36 -14.59 -10.33 5.84
CA LEU A 36 -14.10 -10.35 7.22
C LEU A 36 -14.88 -11.34 8.10
N LYS A 37 -16.07 -11.81 7.68
CA LYS A 37 -16.77 -12.91 8.35
C LYS A 37 -15.98 -14.21 8.26
N ASN A 38 -15.37 -14.46 7.10
CA ASN A 38 -14.59 -15.67 6.83
C ASN A 38 -13.15 -15.57 7.33
N PHE A 39 -12.72 -14.39 7.80
CA PHE A 39 -11.39 -14.20 8.35
C PHE A 39 -11.33 -14.64 9.82
N SER A 40 -10.57 -15.70 10.09
CA SER A 40 -10.20 -16.15 11.42
C SER A 40 -8.76 -15.76 11.73
N LYS A 41 -8.53 -15.22 12.94
CA LYS A 41 -7.19 -14.85 13.39
C LYS A 41 -6.32 -16.11 13.51
N ILE A 42 -5.19 -16.13 12.81
CA ILE A 42 -4.26 -17.27 12.82
C ILE A 42 -3.24 -17.09 13.96
N GLU A 43 -2.67 -15.90 14.10
CA GLU A 43 -1.77 -15.50 15.20
C GLU A 43 -1.88 -13.98 15.40
N SER A 44 -1.80 -13.52 16.65
CA SER A 44 -1.76 -12.08 16.96
C SER A 44 -0.33 -11.56 16.98
N PHE A 45 -0.08 -10.52 16.21
CA PHE A 45 1.02 -9.62 16.51
C PHE A 45 0.41 -8.32 17.05
N GLU A 46 1.23 -7.41 17.57
CA GLU A 46 0.74 -6.08 17.93
C GLU A 46 1.40 -5.06 17.01
N ILE A 47 0.64 -4.59 16.02
CA ILE A 47 0.97 -3.34 15.33
C ILE A 47 0.57 -2.15 16.20
N ARG A 48 1.40 -1.11 16.21
CA ARG A 48 1.12 0.13 16.94
C ARG A 48 0.61 1.20 15.99
N LYS A 49 -0.32 2.04 16.44
CA LYS A 49 -0.70 3.25 15.69
C LYS A 49 0.53 4.16 15.58
N ILE A 50 0.71 4.81 14.44
CA ILE A 50 1.74 5.84 14.29
C ILE A 50 1.43 7.03 15.21
N GLU A 51 2.47 7.51 15.88
CA GLU A 51 2.45 8.65 16.81
C GLU A 51 3.70 9.49 16.55
N ASP A 52 3.77 10.69 17.14
CA ASP A 52 4.89 11.64 16.97
C ASP A 52 6.26 11.01 17.21
N LEU A 53 6.37 10.16 18.23
CA LEU A 53 7.63 9.47 18.54
C LEU A 53 8.07 8.53 17.41
N HIS A 54 7.12 7.80 16.81
CA HIS A 54 7.38 6.91 15.68
C HIS A 54 7.80 7.69 14.43
N LEU A 55 7.21 8.86 14.20
CA LEU A 55 7.58 9.75 13.10
C LEU A 55 8.98 10.32 13.29
N LYS A 56 9.32 10.74 14.53
CA LYS A 56 10.68 11.16 14.88
C LYS A 56 11.70 10.04 14.66
N LEU A 57 11.34 8.80 15.00
CA LEU A 57 12.18 7.63 14.76
C LEU A 57 12.36 7.34 13.27
N LEU A 58 11.29 7.43 12.46
CA LEU A 58 11.39 7.33 10.99
C LEU A 58 12.29 8.42 10.39
N ILE A 59 12.24 9.64 10.94
CA ILE A 59 13.09 10.75 10.52
C ILE A 59 14.55 10.55 10.96
N SER A 60 14.81 10.01 12.15
CA SER A 60 16.17 9.82 12.66
C SER A 60 16.86 8.60 12.04
N GLU A 61 16.10 7.55 11.72
CA GLU A 61 16.59 6.36 11.02
C GLU A 61 16.84 6.61 9.52
N LYS A 62 16.70 7.86 9.03
CA LYS A 62 16.64 8.26 7.61
C LYS A 62 17.60 7.45 6.74
N ASN A 63 17.09 6.35 6.23
CA ASN A 63 17.69 5.59 5.16
C ASN A 63 17.09 6.13 3.85
N GLU A 64 17.79 5.94 2.74
CA GLU A 64 17.33 6.37 1.41
C GLU A 64 16.03 5.65 0.95
N GLU A 65 15.45 4.83 1.81
CA GLU A 65 14.28 3.99 1.57
C GLU A 65 12.95 4.76 1.68
N ILE A 66 12.83 5.74 2.60
CA ILE A 66 11.63 6.57 2.75
C ILE A 66 11.95 8.03 2.45
N ARG A 67 11.21 8.60 1.49
CA ARG A 67 11.39 10.00 1.08
C ARG A 67 10.74 10.96 2.08
N THR A 68 11.27 12.17 2.18
CA THR A 68 10.73 13.22 3.05
C THR A 68 9.25 13.50 2.76
N GLU A 69 8.83 13.52 1.49
CA GLU A 69 7.44 13.76 1.11
C GLU A 69 6.50 12.70 1.69
N LYS A 70 7.01 11.47 1.86
CA LYS A 70 6.23 10.39 2.44
C LYS A 70 6.02 10.58 3.94
N ILE A 71 7.07 10.99 4.64
CA ILE A 71 7.01 11.32 6.07
C ILE A 71 6.00 12.43 6.32
N ASN A 72 6.04 13.49 5.51
CA ASN A 72 5.09 14.61 5.63
C ASN A 72 3.63 14.15 5.48
N ARG A 73 3.36 13.19 4.59
CA ARG A 73 2.00 12.61 4.47
C ARG A 73 1.59 11.79 5.68
N LEU A 74 2.51 10.99 6.24
CA LEU A 74 2.23 10.23 7.47
C LEU A 74 1.92 11.18 8.64
N GLN A 75 2.63 12.31 8.74
CA GLN A 75 2.33 13.37 9.72
C GLN A 75 0.93 13.97 9.52
N GLN A 76 0.55 14.28 8.29
CA GLN A 76 -0.78 14.83 7.98
C GLN A 76 -1.92 13.86 8.35
N ARG A 77 -1.72 12.56 8.10
CA ARG A 77 -2.73 11.51 8.36
C ARG A 77 -2.93 11.19 9.84
N GLN A 78 -1.98 11.54 10.70
CA GLN A 78 -2.08 11.27 12.15
C GLN A 78 -3.33 11.89 12.79
N PHE A 79 -3.77 13.04 12.27
CA PHE A 79 -4.95 13.77 12.74
C PHE A 79 -6.23 13.42 11.95
N ASN A 80 -6.15 12.52 10.96
CA ASN A 80 -7.28 12.13 10.15
C ASN A 80 -7.94 10.87 10.73
N ASN A 81 -9.21 10.96 11.13
CA ASN A 81 -9.99 9.84 11.67
C ASN A 81 -10.49 8.85 10.60
N GLU A 82 -10.33 9.20 9.32
CA GLU A 82 -10.75 8.44 8.14
C GLU A 82 -9.66 7.45 7.69
N THR A 83 -8.46 7.58 8.27
CA THR A 83 -7.29 6.73 8.04
C THR A 83 -6.65 6.33 9.34
N GLN A 84 -5.88 5.25 9.30
CA GLN A 84 -4.98 4.90 10.37
C GLN A 84 -3.73 4.24 9.79
N ASP A 85 -2.59 4.88 10.04
CA ASP A 85 -1.29 4.31 9.74
C ASP A 85 -0.73 3.60 10.98
N PHE A 86 -0.08 2.47 10.75
CA PHE A 86 0.48 1.60 11.76
C PHE A 86 1.97 1.38 11.52
N VAL A 87 2.71 1.05 12.58
CA VAL A 87 4.10 0.62 12.55
C VAL A 87 4.28 -0.72 13.26
N ILE A 88 5.32 -1.44 12.83
CA ILE A 88 5.90 -2.55 13.59
C ILE A 88 7.25 -2.08 14.10
N ILE A 89 7.55 -2.35 15.37
CA ILE A 89 8.83 -2.03 16.00
C ILE A 89 9.54 -3.34 16.34
N GLU A 90 10.80 -3.44 15.96
CA GLU A 90 11.68 -4.58 16.27
C GLU A 90 12.97 -4.03 16.88
N ALA A 91 13.31 -4.47 18.10
CA ALA A 91 14.54 -4.08 18.80
C ALA A 91 14.78 -2.55 18.81
N GLY A 92 13.72 -1.76 19.03
CA GLY A 92 13.77 -0.30 19.07
C GLY A 92 13.80 0.42 17.73
N ALA A 93 13.73 -0.30 16.60
CA ALA A 93 13.71 0.29 15.26
C ALA A 93 12.39 0.02 14.53
N ILE A 94 12.00 0.91 13.61
CA ILE A 94 10.80 0.70 12.80
C ILE A 94 11.06 -0.38 11.75
N ALA A 95 10.31 -1.48 11.82
CA ALA A 95 10.38 -2.58 10.86
C ALA A 95 9.61 -2.31 9.56
N GLY A 96 8.55 -1.52 9.66
CA GLY A 96 7.73 -1.12 8.53
C GLY A 96 6.57 -0.23 8.94
N HIS A 97 5.93 0.38 7.94
CA HIS A 97 4.70 1.15 8.10
C HIS A 97 3.61 0.59 7.17
N TYR A 98 2.36 0.70 7.60
CA TYR A 98 1.22 0.07 6.92
C TYR A 98 -0.04 0.91 7.14
N GLY A 99 -0.75 1.25 6.07
CA GLY A 99 -1.93 2.10 6.13
C GLY A 99 -3.25 1.34 6.06
N LEU A 100 -4.31 1.94 6.62
CA LEU A 100 -5.67 1.46 6.55
C LEU A 100 -6.63 2.64 6.40
N ALA A 101 -7.45 2.62 5.34
CA ALA A 101 -8.47 3.64 5.11
C ALA A 101 -9.86 3.06 5.42
N PHE A 102 -10.68 3.89 6.06
CA PHE A 102 -12.03 3.56 6.51
C PHE A 102 -13.12 4.05 5.56
N LYS A 103 -12.76 4.92 4.61
CA LYS A 103 -13.62 5.40 3.52
C LYS A 103 -12.78 5.91 2.35
N ASN A 104 -13.45 6.28 1.26
CA ASN A 104 -12.82 6.93 0.11
C ASN A 104 -12.29 8.31 0.54
N LEU A 105 -11.04 8.61 0.17
CA LEU A 105 -10.39 9.88 0.48
C LEU A 105 -10.11 10.64 -0.80
N GLU A 106 -10.94 11.65 -1.07
CA GLU A 106 -10.69 12.55 -2.19
C GLU A 106 -9.48 13.47 -1.94
N SER A 107 -9.18 13.76 -0.67
CA SER A 107 -8.13 14.68 -0.24
C SER A 107 -6.71 14.10 -0.28
N ASP A 108 -6.56 12.77 -0.34
CA ASP A 108 -5.24 12.12 -0.39
C ASP A 108 -5.07 11.32 -1.69
N PRO A 109 -4.37 11.86 -2.70
CA PRO A 109 -4.23 11.21 -3.99
C PRO A 109 -3.37 9.93 -3.98
N ASP A 110 -2.75 9.58 -2.85
CA ASP A 110 -2.04 8.31 -2.67
C ASP A 110 -2.92 7.24 -2.01
N ILE A 111 -4.11 7.60 -1.52
CA ILE A 111 -5.07 6.69 -0.93
C ILE A 111 -6.29 6.64 -1.84
N ASN A 112 -6.56 5.49 -2.44
CA ASN A 112 -7.82 5.23 -3.16
C ASN A 112 -8.19 6.22 -4.28
N ASN A 113 -7.24 6.99 -4.82
CA ASN A 113 -7.55 7.95 -5.88
C ASN A 113 -8.10 7.23 -7.11
N GLY A 114 -9.38 7.44 -7.43
CA GLY A 114 -10.10 6.75 -8.51
C GLY A 114 -10.60 5.34 -8.15
N LEU A 115 -10.47 4.91 -6.89
CA LEU A 115 -11.04 3.65 -6.39
C LEU A 115 -12.18 3.95 -5.42
N GLU A 116 -13.41 3.77 -5.88
CA GLU A 116 -14.58 3.83 -5.01
C GLU A 116 -14.86 2.46 -4.38
N PHE A 117 -15.04 2.45 -3.06
CA PHE A 117 -15.58 1.31 -2.31
C PHE A 117 -16.68 1.75 -1.33
N GLY A 118 -17.54 0.80 -0.95
CA GLY A 118 -18.70 1.07 -0.10
C GLY A 118 -18.35 1.25 1.38
N ASN A 119 -19.28 1.81 2.14
CA ASN A 119 -19.11 2.21 3.55
C ASN A 119 -18.78 1.07 4.52
N GLU A 120 -19.00 -0.19 4.12
CA GLU A 120 -18.69 -1.39 4.93
C GLU A 120 -17.37 -2.05 4.52
N THR A 121 -16.56 -1.36 3.71
CA THR A 121 -15.28 -1.84 3.19
C THR A 121 -14.13 -0.97 3.70
N THR A 122 -13.02 -1.60 4.07
CA THR A 122 -11.75 -0.90 4.37
C THR A 122 -10.74 -1.13 3.26
N TYR A 123 -9.78 -0.23 3.11
CA TYR A 123 -8.70 -0.35 2.13
C TYR A 123 -7.33 -0.40 2.80
N LEU A 124 -6.59 -1.47 2.57
CA LEU A 124 -5.20 -1.60 3.01
C LEU A 124 -4.32 -0.90 1.98
N TYR A 125 -3.44 -0.01 2.43
CA TYR A 125 -2.63 0.82 1.55
C TYR A 125 -1.23 1.05 2.09
N ASP A 126 -0.32 1.43 1.19
CA ASP A 126 1.03 1.89 1.54
C ASP A 126 1.82 0.94 2.44
N ASP A 127 1.75 -0.34 2.09
CA ASP A 127 2.47 -1.38 2.80
C ASP A 127 3.96 -1.29 2.50
N TYR A 128 4.75 -1.07 3.55
CA TYR A 128 6.19 -0.99 3.42
C TYR A 128 6.91 -1.70 4.58
N THR A 129 7.79 -2.63 4.23
CA THR A 129 8.75 -3.24 5.16
C THR A 129 10.16 -2.85 4.73
N PHE A 130 10.91 -2.23 5.63
CA PHE A 130 12.30 -1.83 5.41
C PHE A 130 13.17 -3.02 5.04
N LYS A 131 14.13 -2.83 4.13
CA LYS A 131 14.95 -3.94 3.58
C LYS A 131 15.59 -4.81 4.65
N LYS A 132 16.16 -4.21 5.71
CA LYS A 132 16.81 -4.93 6.83
C LYS A 132 15.88 -5.90 7.58
N PHE A 133 14.56 -5.73 7.45
CA PHE A 133 13.52 -6.49 8.13
C PHE A 133 12.68 -7.38 7.21
N ARG A 134 12.98 -7.41 5.90
CA ARG A 134 12.28 -8.29 4.95
C ARG A 134 12.58 -9.77 5.23
N GLY A 135 11.67 -10.64 4.81
CA GLY A 135 11.77 -12.09 5.05
C GLY A 135 11.36 -12.54 6.46
N ARG A 136 11.07 -11.61 7.38
CA ARG A 136 10.69 -11.91 8.78
C ARG A 136 9.17 -11.99 9.03
N GLY A 137 8.37 -11.93 7.97
CA GLY A 137 6.91 -12.05 8.04
C GLY A 137 6.15 -10.80 8.53
N TYR A 138 6.80 -9.65 8.75
CA TYR A 138 6.12 -8.44 9.24
C TYR A 138 4.99 -7.93 8.34
N HIS A 139 5.13 -8.05 7.02
CA HIS A 139 4.05 -7.70 6.09
C HIS A 139 2.81 -8.57 6.30
N LYS A 140 2.98 -9.90 6.44
CA LYS A 140 1.87 -10.81 6.75
C LYS A 140 1.22 -10.46 8.08
N LYS A 141 2.03 -10.21 9.12
CA LYS A 141 1.58 -9.83 10.46
C LYS A 141 0.75 -8.54 10.42
N SER A 142 1.22 -7.52 9.70
CA SER A 142 0.49 -6.25 9.59
C SER A 142 -0.82 -6.37 8.82
N ILE A 143 -0.93 -7.27 7.85
CA ILE A 143 -2.20 -7.55 7.18
C ILE A 143 -3.18 -8.16 8.18
N VAL A 144 -2.77 -9.21 8.92
CA VAL A 144 -3.63 -9.90 9.89
C VAL A 144 -4.18 -8.93 10.94
N ASP A 145 -3.32 -8.09 11.53
CA ASP A 145 -3.77 -7.17 12.57
C ASP A 145 -4.67 -6.05 12.02
N ARG A 146 -4.40 -5.54 10.81
CA ARG A 146 -5.31 -4.57 10.16
C ARG A 146 -6.67 -5.17 9.84
N LEU A 147 -6.74 -6.43 9.39
CA LEU A 147 -8.00 -7.14 9.18
C LEU A 147 -8.78 -7.30 10.49
N MET A 148 -8.08 -7.65 11.59
CA MET A 148 -8.69 -7.70 12.91
C MET A 148 -9.20 -6.33 13.33
N HIS A 149 -8.45 -5.27 13.09
CA HIS A 149 -8.86 -3.90 13.39
C HIS A 149 -10.10 -3.49 12.59
N SER A 150 -10.15 -3.78 11.29
CA SER A 150 -11.34 -3.56 10.45
C SER A 150 -12.55 -4.34 10.98
N LYS A 151 -12.36 -5.62 11.34
CA LYS A 151 -13.42 -6.47 11.89
C LYS A 151 -13.96 -5.96 13.24
N GLN A 152 -13.06 -5.54 14.13
CA GLN A 152 -13.42 -4.95 15.44
C GLN A 152 -14.21 -3.64 15.29
N LYS A 153 -13.94 -2.86 14.24
CA LYS A 153 -14.70 -1.66 13.89
C LYS A 153 -16.03 -1.93 13.16
N GLY A 154 -16.40 -3.20 12.98
CA GLY A 154 -17.69 -3.59 12.36
C GLY A 154 -17.70 -3.58 10.83
N TYR A 155 -16.54 -3.45 10.17
CA TYR A 155 -16.48 -3.57 8.71
C TYR A 155 -16.71 -5.01 8.25
N LYS A 156 -17.26 -5.17 7.04
CA LYS A 156 -17.57 -6.48 6.46
C LYS A 156 -16.53 -6.95 5.45
N LYS A 157 -15.84 -6.03 4.78
CA LYS A 157 -14.88 -6.33 3.71
C LYS A 157 -13.59 -5.54 3.90
N SER A 158 -12.49 -6.11 3.42
CA SER A 158 -11.25 -5.39 3.19
C SER A 158 -10.76 -5.59 1.76
N ILE A 159 -10.19 -4.55 1.17
CA ILE A 159 -9.64 -4.56 -0.17
C ILE A 159 -8.20 -4.04 -0.21
N VAL A 160 -7.46 -4.40 -1.25
CA VAL A 160 -6.12 -3.87 -1.54
C VAL A 160 -5.87 -3.84 -3.06
N LEU A 161 -5.09 -2.86 -3.51
CA LEU A 161 -4.53 -2.85 -4.86
C LEU A 161 -3.10 -3.35 -4.83
N ILE A 162 -2.80 -4.34 -5.66
CA ILE A 162 -1.47 -4.93 -5.78
C ILE A 162 -1.02 -4.80 -7.22
N TYR A 163 0.18 -4.26 -7.47
CA TYR A 163 0.76 -4.23 -8.80
C TYR A 163 0.75 -5.62 -9.45
N CYS A 164 0.42 -5.69 -10.75
CA CYS A 164 0.28 -6.96 -11.46
C CYS A 164 1.58 -7.79 -11.49
N ASP A 165 2.74 -7.14 -11.39
CA ASP A 165 4.06 -7.75 -11.34
C ASP A 165 4.57 -8.07 -9.92
N ASN A 166 3.87 -7.63 -8.88
CA ASN A 166 4.26 -7.89 -7.48
C ASN A 166 3.74 -9.25 -6.99
N ILE A 167 4.33 -10.32 -7.54
CA ILE A 167 3.94 -11.71 -7.26
C ILE A 167 4.09 -12.06 -5.77
N ILE A 168 5.08 -11.47 -5.08
CA ILE A 168 5.31 -11.73 -3.65
C ILE A 168 4.13 -11.22 -2.83
N SER A 169 3.70 -9.97 -3.06
CA SER A 169 2.55 -9.40 -2.37
C SER A 169 1.27 -10.17 -2.71
N GLN A 170 1.03 -10.46 -3.99
CA GLN A 170 -0.12 -11.27 -4.43
C GLN A 170 -0.24 -12.59 -3.65
N LYS A 171 0.85 -13.36 -3.58
CA LYS A 171 0.89 -14.62 -2.81
C LYS A 171 0.67 -14.42 -1.32
N SER A 172 1.20 -13.35 -0.73
CA SER A 172 0.98 -13.03 0.70
C SER A 172 -0.50 -12.80 1.00
N TYR A 173 -1.21 -12.04 0.16
CA TYR A 173 -2.63 -11.78 0.32
C TYR A 173 -3.50 -13.01 0.04
N GLU A 174 -3.21 -13.77 -1.03
CA GLU A 174 -3.93 -15.00 -1.37
C GLU A 174 -3.88 -16.03 -0.24
N ARG A 175 -2.72 -16.21 0.40
CA ARG A 175 -2.55 -17.10 1.56
C ARG A 175 -3.35 -16.69 2.79
N LEU A 176 -3.73 -15.41 2.88
CA LEU A 176 -4.58 -14.88 3.95
C LEU A 176 -6.07 -14.94 3.61
N GLY A 177 -6.43 -15.54 2.47
CA GLY A 177 -7.82 -15.72 2.05
C GLY A 177 -8.36 -14.59 1.17
N PHE A 178 -7.54 -13.64 0.75
CA PHE A 178 -7.96 -12.67 -0.26
C PHE A 178 -8.18 -13.35 -1.61
N LYS A 179 -9.24 -12.95 -2.29
CA LYS A 179 -9.56 -13.37 -3.65
C LYS A 179 -9.25 -12.23 -4.62
N LYS A 180 -8.62 -12.57 -5.75
CA LYS A 180 -8.44 -11.66 -6.88
C LYS A 180 -9.80 -11.38 -7.49
N ASN A 181 -10.22 -10.12 -7.53
CA ASN A 181 -11.53 -9.70 -8.03
C ASN A 181 -11.45 -9.24 -9.50
N ARG A 182 -10.66 -8.19 -9.77
CA ARG A 182 -10.57 -7.58 -11.11
C ARG A 182 -9.22 -6.93 -11.35
N LYS A 183 -8.90 -6.70 -12.62
CA LYS A 183 -7.74 -5.92 -13.04
C LYS A 183 -8.13 -4.45 -13.21
N LEU A 184 -7.31 -3.56 -12.67
CA LEU A 184 -7.45 -2.12 -12.76
C LEU A 184 -6.26 -1.52 -13.51
N TYR A 185 -6.52 -0.41 -14.18
CA TYR A 185 -5.57 0.32 -14.98
C TYR A 185 -5.56 1.77 -14.51
N GLU A 186 -4.40 2.25 -14.09
CA GLU A 186 -4.18 3.64 -13.73
C GLU A 186 -3.45 4.32 -14.87
N VAL A 187 -4.04 5.39 -15.41
CA VAL A 187 -3.40 6.29 -16.37
C VAL A 187 -3.19 7.65 -15.72
N LYS A 188 -1.95 8.10 -15.69
CA LYS A 188 -1.53 9.42 -15.19
C LYS A 188 -1.46 10.39 -16.35
N ILE A 189 -2.40 11.34 -16.39
CA ILE A 189 -2.43 12.43 -17.36
C ILE A 189 -2.16 13.73 -16.60
N LEU A 190 -0.97 14.30 -16.77
CA LEU A 190 -0.51 15.47 -16.02
C LEU A 190 -0.57 15.25 -14.49
N LYS A 191 -1.37 16.04 -13.76
CA LYS A 191 -1.60 15.90 -12.30
C LYS A 191 -2.76 14.97 -11.96
N ASN A 192 -3.54 14.55 -12.94
CA ASN A 192 -4.75 13.75 -12.73
C ASN A 192 -4.44 12.25 -12.92
N LYS A 193 -5.08 11.43 -12.07
CA LYS A 193 -5.04 9.97 -12.17
C LYS A 193 -6.43 9.49 -12.57
N LEU A 194 -6.50 8.63 -13.59
CA LEU A 194 -7.73 7.96 -13.98
C LEU A 194 -7.55 6.47 -13.73
N ILE A 195 -8.43 5.88 -12.93
CA ILE A 195 -8.49 4.43 -12.74
C ILE A 195 -9.73 3.88 -13.45
N TYR A 196 -9.53 2.87 -14.30
CA TYR A 196 -10.62 2.10 -14.91
C TYR A 196 -10.40 0.61 -14.71
N GLY A 197 -11.49 -0.13 -14.55
CA GLY A 197 -11.45 -1.57 -14.29
C GLY A 197 -11.95 -2.41 -15.45
N SER A 198 -11.39 -3.61 -15.61
CA SER A 198 -12.04 -4.65 -16.39
C SER A 198 -13.40 -4.99 -15.75
N LYS A 199 -14.39 -5.39 -16.56
CA LYS A 199 -15.65 -5.97 -16.04
C LYS A 199 -15.32 -7.09 -15.05
N HIS A 200 -16.11 -7.17 -13.98
CA HIS A 200 -15.95 -8.15 -12.91
C HIS A 200 -15.85 -9.55 -13.52
N GLN A 201 -14.75 -10.27 -13.26
CA GLN A 201 -14.70 -11.70 -13.56
C GLN A 201 -15.57 -12.38 -12.49
N LYS A 202 -16.66 -12.98 -12.93
CA LYS A 202 -17.55 -13.81 -12.09
C LYS A 202 -16.92 -15.17 -11.86
#